data_AF-A0A959XVE2-F1
#
_entry.id   AF-A0A959XVE2-F1
#
_cell.length_a   1.000
_cell.length_b   1.000
_cell.length_c   1.000
_cell.angle_alpha   90.00
_cell.angle_beta   90.00
_cell.angle_gamma   90.00
#
_symmetry.space_group_name_H-M   'P 1'
#
loop_
_entity.id
_entity.type
_entity.pdbx_description
1 polymer ?
#
loop_
_entity_poly.entity_id
_entity_poly.type
_entity_poly.pdbx_seq_one_letter_code
_entity_poly.pdbx_strand_id
1 'polypeptide(L)'
;PVEILGMFLKPFVLMIRLFANITGGHIIVMSFFSLIFVFGVSSPVAGYGVSIVSVAFTIFMNLLEMLVAFIQAYVFTFLTALYLGAAVEQSHEHKESLV
;
A
#
# COMPACT_ATOMS: atom_id res chain seq x y z
N PRO A 1 20.29 -17.18 8.84
CA PRO A 1 20.55 -16.53 7.51
C PRO A 1 19.27 -16.01 6.81
N VAL A 2 18.21 -16.83 6.72
CA VAL A 2 16.95 -16.46 6.04
C VAL A 2 16.06 -15.49 6.84
N GLU A 3 16.20 -15.52 8.17
CA GLU A 3 15.37 -14.74 9.11
C GLU A 3 15.74 -13.25 9.13
N ILE A 4 17.04 -12.93 9.07
CA ILE A 4 17.55 -11.56 8.96
C ILE A 4 17.23 -10.96 7.59
N LEU A 5 17.37 -11.75 6.52
CA LEU A 5 16.93 -11.36 5.18
C LEU A 5 15.42 -11.10 5.13
N GLY A 6 14.62 -11.98 5.75
CA GLY A 6 13.18 -11.79 5.87
C GLY A 6 12.79 -10.54 6.66
N MET A 7 13.56 -10.16 7.69
CA MET A 7 13.34 -8.94 8.47
C MET A 7 13.56 -7.67 7.64
N PHE A 8 14.59 -7.63 6.78
CA PHE A 8 14.85 -6.51 5.87
C PHE A 8 13.92 -6.45 4.66
N LEU A 9 13.43 -7.61 4.19
CA LEU A 9 12.47 -7.66 3.10
C LEU A 9 11.10 -7.09 3.51
N LYS A 10 10.68 -7.22 4.78
CA LYS A 10 9.41 -6.63 5.27
C LYS A 10 9.25 -5.13 4.99
N PRO A 11 10.21 -4.25 5.36
CA PRO A 11 10.14 -2.82 5.04
C PRO A 11 10.42 -2.52 3.56
N PHE A 12 11.26 -3.32 2.88
CA PHE A 12 11.49 -3.15 1.44
C PHE A 12 10.20 -3.35 0.63
N VAL A 13 9.45 -4.39 0.98
CA VAL A 13 8.16 -4.67 0.34
C VAL A 13 7.14 -3.57 0.67
N LEU A 14 7.18 -2.94 1.86
CA LEU A 14 6.33 -1.78 2.18
C LEU A 14 6.65 -0.56 1.29
N MET A 15 7.93 -0.26 1.05
CA MET A 15 8.34 0.83 0.15
C MET A 15 7.83 0.61 -1.27
N ILE A 16 7.98 -0.61 -1.79
CA ILE A 16 7.45 -0.99 -3.12
C ILE A 16 5.92 -0.86 -3.15
N ARG A 17 5.23 -1.22 -2.06
CA ARG A 17 3.77 -1.17 -2.00
C ARG A 17 3.24 0.26 -2.01
N LEU A 18 3.85 1.16 -1.25
CA LEU A 18 3.49 2.59 -1.28
C LEU A 18 3.81 3.21 -2.65
N PHE A 19 4.96 2.88 -3.22
CA PHE A 19 5.34 3.32 -4.57
C PHE A 19 4.35 2.82 -5.64
N ALA A 20 3.94 1.57 -5.55
CA ALA A 20 2.92 0.99 -6.43
C ALA A 20 1.56 1.66 -6.25
N ASN A 21 1.16 2.04 -5.04
CA ASN A 21 -0.11 2.75 -4.80
C ASN A 21 -0.11 4.15 -5.45
N ILE A 22 0.96 4.93 -5.28
CA ILE A 22 1.09 6.25 -5.93
C ILE A 22 1.17 6.13 -7.47
N THR A 23 1.86 5.10 -7.96
CA THR A 23 1.94 4.80 -9.40
C THR A 23 0.60 4.30 -9.94
N GLY A 24 -0.15 3.50 -9.16
CA GLY A 24 -1.45 2.93 -9.52
C GLY A 24 -2.48 4.01 -9.75
N GLY A 25 -2.60 4.97 -8.84
CA GLY A 25 -3.47 6.14 -9.03
C GLY A 25 -3.13 6.92 -10.31
N HIS A 26 -1.84 7.12 -10.62
CA HIS A 26 -1.40 7.78 -11.83
C HIS A 26 -1.72 6.96 -13.11
N ILE A 27 -1.52 5.65 -13.09
CA ILE A 27 -1.85 4.73 -14.19
C ILE A 27 -3.36 4.73 -14.45
N ILE A 28 -4.20 4.68 -13.40
CA ILE A 28 -5.66 4.67 -13.52
C ILE A 28 -6.16 5.98 -14.18
N VAL A 29 -5.63 7.14 -13.76
CA VAL A 29 -5.98 8.43 -14.38
C VAL A 29 -5.62 8.45 -15.87
N MET A 30 -4.41 7.98 -16.24
CA MET A 30 -4.02 7.88 -17.65
C MET A 30 -4.88 6.90 -18.44
N SER A 31 -5.27 5.76 -17.85
CA SER A 31 -6.16 4.77 -18.47
C SER A 31 -7.54 5.36 -18.77
N PHE A 32 -8.12 6.10 -17.83
CA PHE A 32 -9.42 6.75 -18.07
C PHE A 32 -9.33 7.95 -18.99
N PHE A 33 -8.23 8.71 -18.97
CA PHE A 33 -7.98 9.80 -19.92
C PHE A 33 -7.95 9.27 -21.38
N SER A 34 -7.31 8.12 -21.59
CA SER A 34 -7.29 7.43 -22.89
C SER A 34 -8.69 6.96 -23.33
N LEU A 35 -9.50 6.40 -22.41
CA LEU A 35 -10.87 5.97 -22.71
C LEU A 35 -11.78 7.15 -23.08
N ILE A 36 -11.70 8.27 -22.38
CA ILE A 36 -12.47 9.48 -22.67
C ILE A 36 -12.10 10.04 -24.05
N PHE A 37 -10.82 10.01 -24.42
CA PHE A 37 -10.37 10.44 -25.74
C PHE A 37 -10.95 9.57 -26.87
N VAL A 38 -10.94 8.24 -26.72
CA VAL A 38 -11.50 7.31 -27.72
C VAL A 38 -13.02 7.45 -27.86
N PHE A 39 -13.75 7.51 -26.74
CA PHE A 39 -15.22 7.65 -26.77
C PHE A 39 -15.68 9.06 -27.19
N GLY A 40 -14.94 10.09 -26.78
CA GLY A 40 -15.21 11.49 -27.14
C GLY A 40 -15.12 11.76 -28.64
N VAL A 41 -14.30 10.99 -29.37
CA VAL A 41 -14.20 11.07 -30.84
C VAL A 41 -15.41 10.45 -31.55
N SER A 42 -16.12 9.50 -30.92
CA SER A 42 -17.25 8.77 -31.54
C SER A 42 -18.63 9.32 -31.16
N SER A 43 -18.81 9.89 -29.95
CA SER A 43 -20.04 10.59 -29.56
C SER A 43 -19.80 11.50 -28.33
N PRO A 44 -19.97 12.83 -28.44
CA PRO A 44 -19.72 13.77 -27.34
C PRO A 44 -20.55 13.50 -26.09
N VAL A 45 -21.81 13.06 -26.27
CA VAL A 45 -22.78 12.93 -25.16
C VAL A 45 -22.53 11.68 -24.32
N ALA A 46 -22.12 10.57 -24.94
CA ALA A 46 -21.79 9.33 -24.22
C ALA A 46 -20.45 9.44 -23.47
N GLY A 47 -19.48 10.18 -24.04
CA GLY A 47 -18.17 10.41 -23.42
C GLY A 47 -18.26 11.15 -22.07
N TYR A 48 -19.12 12.17 -21.95
CA TYR A 48 -19.27 12.90 -20.70
C TYR A 48 -19.85 12.05 -19.56
N GLY A 49 -20.89 11.25 -19.82
CA GLY A 49 -21.51 10.40 -18.80
C GLY A 49 -20.56 9.31 -18.28
N VAL A 50 -19.83 8.65 -19.18
CA VAL A 50 -18.86 7.60 -18.82
C VAL A 50 -17.63 8.19 -18.11
N SER A 51 -17.22 9.41 -18.47
CA SER A 51 -16.08 10.08 -17.82
C SER A 51 -16.30 10.35 -16.33
N ILE A 52 -17.49 10.84 -15.96
CA ILE A 52 -17.82 11.22 -14.58
C ILE A 52 -17.86 9.98 -13.68
N VAL A 53 -18.51 8.91 -14.14
CA VAL A 53 -18.57 7.62 -13.42
C VAL A 53 -17.18 7.03 -13.24
N SER A 54 -16.36 7.07 -14.28
CA SER A 54 -14.98 6.57 -14.27
C SER A 54 -14.08 7.31 -13.27
N VAL A 55 -14.19 8.64 -13.22
CA VAL A 55 -13.45 9.47 -12.26
C VAL A 55 -13.93 9.22 -10.83
N ALA A 56 -15.26 9.12 -10.61
CA ALA A 56 -15.81 8.82 -9.29
C ALA A 56 -15.35 7.44 -8.77
N PHE A 57 -15.34 6.43 -9.65
CA PHE A 57 -14.83 5.09 -9.31
C PHE A 57 -13.33 5.07 -9.04
N THR A 58 -12.55 5.87 -9.77
CA THR A 58 -11.10 6.05 -9.55
C THR A 58 -10.80 6.65 -8.17
N ILE A 59 -11.56 7.68 -7.77
CA ILE A 59 -11.41 8.30 -6.45
C ILE A 59 -11.78 7.30 -5.35
N PHE A 60 -12.83 6.51 -5.56
CA PHE A 60 -13.23 5.45 -4.62
C PHE A 60 -12.13 4.40 -4.45
N MET A 61 -11.52 3.92 -5.55
CA MET A 61 -10.42 2.94 -5.48
C MET A 61 -9.16 3.52 -4.80
N ASN A 62 -8.78 4.76 -5.10
CA ASN A 62 -7.68 5.45 -4.40
C ASN A 62 -7.91 5.53 -2.88
N LEU A 63 -9.16 5.72 -2.45
CA LEU A 63 -9.50 5.75 -1.03
C LEU A 63 -9.22 4.39 -0.36
N LEU A 64 -9.57 3.29 -1.04
CA LEU A 64 -9.29 1.93 -0.56
C LEU A 64 -7.78 1.65 -0.54
N GLU A 65 -7.02 2.15 -1.53
CA GLU A 65 -5.56 2.02 -1.56
C GLU A 65 -4.88 2.77 -0.41
N MET A 66 -5.37 3.96 -0.06
CA MET A 66 -4.89 4.73 1.09
C MET A 66 -5.19 4.03 2.43
N LEU A 67 -6.36 3.39 2.56
CA LEU A 67 -6.71 2.57 3.72
C LEU A 67 -5.76 1.36 3.86
N VAL A 68 -5.50 0.66 2.76
CA VAL A 68 -4.56 -0.47 2.75
C VAL A 68 -3.13 0.00 3.09
N ALA A 69 -2.70 1.16 2.61
CA ALA A 69 -1.40 1.73 2.96
C ALA A 69 -1.24 1.96 4.47
N PHE A 70 -2.29 2.47 5.13
CA PHE A 70 -2.32 2.66 6.58
C PHE A 70 -2.24 1.33 7.34
N ILE A 71 -3.03 0.34 6.92
CA ILE A 71 -3.00 -1.00 7.53
C ILE A 71 -1.63 -1.65 7.35
N GLN A 72 -1.00 -1.48 6.19
CA GLN A 72 0.31 -2.09 5.93
C GLN A 72 1.41 -1.51 6.82
N ALA A 73 1.41 -0.19 7.05
CA ALA A 73 2.32 0.45 7.98
C ALA A 73 2.04 0.02 9.44
N TYR A 74 0.77 -0.10 9.82
CA TYR A 74 0.36 -0.56 11.15
C TYR A 74 0.83 -1.98 11.45
N VAL A 75 0.60 -2.93 10.53
CA VAL A 75 1.02 -4.34 10.71
C VAL A 75 2.53 -4.45 10.86
N PHE A 76 3.30 -3.62 10.15
CA PHE A 76 4.76 -3.59 10.28
C PHE A 76 5.21 -3.15 11.68
N THR A 77 4.66 -2.04 12.19
CA THR A 77 4.98 -1.55 13.54
C THR A 77 4.52 -2.54 14.61
N PHE A 78 3.34 -3.13 14.46
CA PHE A 78 2.81 -4.12 15.40
C PHE A 78 3.70 -5.37 15.47
N LEU A 79 4.12 -5.89 14.31
CA LEU A 79 5.02 -7.05 14.25
C LEU A 79 6.39 -6.71 14.86
N THR A 80 6.90 -5.50 14.62
CA THR A 80 8.17 -5.03 15.19
C THR A 80 8.09 -4.91 16.70
N ALA A 81 6.99 -4.37 17.24
CA ALA A 81 6.75 -4.30 18.69
C ALA A 81 6.68 -5.69 19.32
N LEU A 82 6.04 -6.67 18.67
CA LEU A 82 6.03 -8.06 19.15
C LEU A 82 7.42 -8.71 19.15
N TYR A 83 8.23 -8.49 18.10
CA TYR A 83 9.60 -8.99 18.06
C TYR A 83 10.48 -8.32 19.12
N LEU A 84 10.36 -7.00 19.31
CA LEU A 84 11.11 -6.28 20.33
C LEU A 84 10.67 -6.68 21.74
N GLY A 85 9.37 -6.89 21.96
CA GLY A 85 8.84 -7.42 23.23
C GLY A 85 9.37 -8.82 23.53
N ALA A 86 9.33 -9.74 22.55
CA ALA A 86 9.89 -11.08 22.74
C ALA A 86 11.41 -11.07 22.98
N ALA A 87 12.15 -10.15 22.33
CA ALA A 87 13.59 -9.99 22.54
C ALA A 87 13.92 -9.38 23.92
N VAL A 88 13.08 -8.48 24.45
CA VAL A 88 13.28 -7.88 25.77
C VAL A 88 13.08 -8.90 26.89
N GLU A 89 12.08 -9.78 26.77
CA GLU A 89 11.80 -10.87 27.72
C GLU A 89 13.00 -11.83 27.82
N GLN A 90 13.57 -12.24 26.67
CA GLN A 90 14.77 -13.08 26.61
C GLN A 90 16.03 -12.41 27.19
N SER A 91 16.07 -11.07 27.22
CA SER A 91 17.19 -10.31 27.77
C SER A 91 17.20 -10.27 29.30
N HIS A 92 16.06 -10.51 29.94
CA HIS A 92 15.94 -10.53 31.41
C HIS A 92 16.31 -11.90 32.01
N GLU A 93 16.00 -13.02 31.36
CA GLU A 93 16.40 -14.35 31.87
C GLU A 93 17.93 -14.57 31.87
N HIS A 94 18.68 -13.91 30.97
CA HIS A 94 20.14 -14.02 30.96
C HIS A 94 20.83 -13.22 32.08
N LYS A 95 20.15 -12.25 32.70
CA LYS A 95 20.76 -11.38 33.71
C LYS A 95 20.55 -11.85 35.15
N GLU A 96 19.64 -12.80 35.39
CA GLU A 96 19.38 -13.35 36.73
C GLU A 96 20.25 -14.57 37.06
N SER A 97 20.79 -15.30 36.08
CA SER A 97 21.68 -16.46 36.35
C SER A 97 23.14 -16.11 36.68
N LEU A 98 23.47 -14.81 36.74
CA LEU A 98 24.82 -14.30 37.04
C LEU A 98 24.89 -13.40 38.30
N VAL A 99 23.83 -13.35 39.13
CA VAL A 99 23.85 -12.71 40.46
C VAL A 99 23.58 -13.75 41.55
#